data_AF-A0AAE1DEV6-F1
#
_entry.id   AF-A0AAE1DEV6-F1
#
_cell.length_a   1.000
_cell.length_b   1.000
_cell.length_c   1.000
_cell.angle_alpha   90.00
_cell.angle_beta   90.00
_cell.angle_gamma   90.00
#
_symmetry.space_group_name_H-M   'P 1'
#
loop_
_entity.id
_entity.type
_entity.pdbx_description
1 polymer ?
#
loop_
_entity_poly.entity_id
_entity_poly.type
_entity_poly.pdbx_seq_one_letter_code
_entity_poly.pdbx_strand_id
1 'polypeptide(L)'
;MHNKYDVCTESQKPETFLTYNKTKGGVDAEDQMAHAFTTERKTKRWPLVIFFNILDLSSIAALIVFRMKYPFNTLSHDDNRQKFNIDIGRSLALPQIICP
;
A
#
# COMPACT_ATOMS: atom_id res chain seq x y z
N MET A 1 -17.48 -24.40 10.54
CA MET A 1 -18.29 -23.49 11.37
C MET A 1 -17.54 -23.25 12.68
N HIS A 2 -16.93 -22.08 12.85
CA HIS A 2 -16.38 -21.65 14.14
C HIS A 2 -17.55 -21.15 15.00
N ASN A 3 -18.07 -21.99 15.89
CA ASN A 3 -19.16 -21.64 16.80
C ASN A 3 -18.73 -21.91 18.25
N LYS A 4 -17.61 -21.32 18.65
CA LYS A 4 -17.16 -21.27 20.05
C LYS A 4 -17.30 -19.84 20.53
N TYR A 5 -18.13 -19.63 21.55
CA TYR A 5 -18.20 -18.38 22.31
C TYR A 5 -17.01 -18.32 23.28
N ASP A 6 -15.79 -18.38 22.74
CA ASP A 6 -14.60 -18.24 23.57
C ASP A 6 -14.39 -16.73 23.82
N VAL A 7 -14.47 -16.35 25.10
CA VAL A 7 -14.25 -14.98 25.56
C VAL A 7 -12.79 -14.88 26.01
N CYS A 8 -12.05 -13.91 25.47
CA CYS A 8 -10.67 -13.68 25.88
C CYS A 8 -10.64 -13.20 27.34
N THR A 9 -9.98 -13.96 28.22
CA THR A 9 -9.94 -13.74 29.67
C THR A 9 -9.34 -12.39 30.07
N GLU A 10 -8.43 -11.85 29.26
CA GLU A 10 -7.73 -10.57 29.52
C GLU A 10 -8.56 -9.34 29.12
N SER A 11 -9.32 -9.44 28.03
CA SER A 11 -9.99 -8.29 27.42
C SER A 11 -11.52 -8.34 27.53
N GLN A 12 -12.06 -9.41 28.12
CA GLN A 12 -13.50 -9.70 28.30
C GLN A 12 -14.33 -9.53 27.01
N LYS A 13 -13.67 -9.65 25.86
CA LYS A 13 -14.26 -9.49 24.54
C LYS A 13 -14.38 -10.86 23.88
N PRO A 14 -15.45 -11.12 23.11
CA PRO A 14 -15.56 -12.32 22.30
C PRO A 14 -14.36 -12.43 21.35
N GLU A 15 -13.84 -13.64 21.13
CA GLU A 15 -12.76 -13.88 20.17
C GLU A 15 -13.10 -13.33 18.78
N THR A 16 -14.35 -13.46 18.34
CA THR A 16 -14.85 -12.88 17.07
C THR A 16 -14.61 -11.38 16.99
N PHE A 17 -14.79 -10.64 18.08
CA PHE A 17 -14.57 -9.18 18.13
C PHE A 17 -13.08 -8.83 18.03
N LEU A 18 -12.22 -9.63 18.67
CA LEU A 18 -10.77 -9.44 18.60
C LEU A 18 -10.23 -9.75 17.21
N THR A 19 -10.67 -10.86 16.61
CA THR A 19 -10.29 -11.27 15.25
C THR A 19 -10.74 -10.23 14.23
N TYR A 20 -11.98 -9.75 14.33
CA TYR A 20 -12.48 -8.67 13.47
C TYR A 20 -11.65 -7.40 13.58
N ASN A 21 -11.37 -6.92 14.80
CA ASN A 21 -10.57 -5.69 14.99
C ASN A 21 -9.13 -5.82 14.50
N LYS A 22 -8.55 -7.03 14.56
CA LYS A 22 -7.21 -7.28 14.04
C LYS A 22 -7.16 -7.21 12.51
N THR A 23 -8.22 -7.62 11.80
CA THR A 23 -8.21 -7.70 10.33
C THR A 23 -8.89 -6.53 9.62
N LYS A 24 -9.81 -5.82 10.29
CA LYS A 24 -10.63 -4.77 9.64
C LYS A 24 -9.83 -3.58 9.09
N GLY A 25 -8.63 -3.33 9.62
CA GLY A 25 -7.83 -2.15 9.26
C GLY A 25 -7.03 -2.26 7.96
N GLY A 26 -7.08 -3.39 7.26
CA GLY A 26 -6.27 -3.61 6.06
C GLY A 26 -6.56 -2.61 4.93
N VAL A 27 -7.84 -2.42 4.60
CA VAL A 27 -8.28 -1.51 3.54
C VAL A 27 -8.00 -0.05 3.92
N ASP A 28 -8.31 0.35 5.15
CA ASP A 28 -8.03 1.71 5.63
C ASP A 28 -6.53 2.02 5.62
N ALA A 29 -5.68 1.03 5.94
CA ALA A 29 -4.24 1.19 5.88
C ALA A 29 -3.73 1.34 4.44
N GLU A 30 -4.30 0.58 3.50
CA GLU A 30 -3.99 0.71 2.07
C GLU A 30 -4.40 2.08 1.52
N ASP A 31 -5.60 2.56 1.87
CA ASP A 31 -6.12 3.87 1.48
C ASP A 31 -5.25 5.01 2.02
N GLN A 32 -4.88 4.93 3.31
CA GLN A 32 -3.93 5.87 3.91
C GLN A 32 -2.57 5.86 3.20
N MET A 33 -2.08 4.68 2.80
CA MET A 33 -0.87 4.58 2.01
C MET A 33 -1.05 5.23 0.63
N ALA A 34 -2.11 4.92 -0.11
CA ALA A 34 -2.35 5.51 -1.43
C ALA A 34 -2.34 7.05 -1.35
N HIS A 35 -3.07 7.62 -0.38
CA HIS A 35 -3.15 9.06 -0.18
C HIS A 35 -1.83 9.72 0.24
N ALA A 36 -0.96 9.04 1.00
CA ALA A 36 0.31 9.63 1.45
C ALA A 36 1.29 9.97 0.31
N PHE A 37 1.25 9.23 -0.80
CA PHE A 37 2.13 9.45 -1.96
C PHE A 37 1.34 9.39 -3.27
N THR A 38 0.25 10.15 -3.34
CA THR A 38 -0.64 10.11 -4.49
C THR A 38 -0.06 10.80 -5.74
N THR A 39 -0.35 10.22 -6.90
CA THR A 39 -0.08 10.78 -8.23
C THR A 39 -1.27 11.54 -8.80
N GLU A 40 -2.38 11.62 -8.07
CA GLU A 40 -3.59 12.31 -8.48
C GLU A 40 -3.34 13.78 -8.87
N ARG A 41 -4.09 14.21 -9.88
CA ARG A 41 -4.11 15.59 -10.37
C ARG A 41 -5.53 16.04 -10.57
N LYS A 42 -5.79 17.32 -10.28
CA LYS A 42 -7.09 17.94 -10.56
C LYS A 42 -7.41 17.78 -12.05
N THR A 43 -8.47 17.04 -12.35
CA THR A 43 -8.91 16.73 -13.71
C THR A 43 -10.43 16.79 -13.81
N LYS A 44 -10.94 17.13 -14.99
CA LYS A 44 -12.38 17.07 -15.32
C LYS A 44 -12.76 15.76 -16.02
N ARG A 45 -11.80 14.87 -16.26
CA ARG A 45 -11.99 13.60 -16.97
C ARG A 45 -11.98 12.46 -15.97
N TRP A 46 -13.16 11.92 -15.64
CA TRP A 46 -13.31 10.82 -14.67
C TRP A 46 -12.44 9.57 -14.96
N PRO A 47 -12.17 9.17 -16.22
CA PRO A 47 -11.33 7.99 -16.46
C PRO A 47 -9.89 8.21 -16.02
N LEU A 48 -9.42 9.47 -16.04
CA LEU A 48 -8.07 9.81 -15.62
C LEU A 48 -7.91 9.70 -14.10
N VAL A 49 -8.98 9.91 -13.33
CA VAL A 49 -8.97 9.67 -11.87
C VAL A 49 -8.71 8.19 -11.58
N ILE A 50 -9.42 7.29 -12.27
CA ILE A 50 -9.20 5.84 -12.14
C ILE A 50 -7.76 5.47 -12.52
N PHE A 51 -7.22 6.09 -13.57
CA PHE A 51 -5.83 5.85 -13.96
C PHE A 51 -4.83 6.24 -12.86
N PHE A 52 -5.00 7.39 -12.20
CA PHE A 52 -4.15 7.78 -11.07
C PHE A 52 -4.28 6.81 -9.89
N ASN A 53 -5.49 6.37 -9.58
CA ASN A 53 -5.71 5.38 -8.51
C ASN A 53 -5.00 4.05 -8.82
N ILE A 54 -5.06 3.59 -10.06
CA ILE A 54 -4.34 2.39 -10.51
C ILE A 54 -2.82 2.59 -10.36
N LEU A 55 -2.28 3.76 -10.72
CA LEU A 55 -0.86 4.07 -10.56
C LEU A 55 -0.45 4.01 -9.08
N ASP A 56 -1.20 4.66 -8.20
CA ASP A 56 -0.90 4.71 -6.77
C ASP A 56 -0.94 3.31 -6.15
N LEU A 57 -1.96 2.51 -6.47
CA LEU A 57 -2.08 1.14 -6.01
C LEU A 57 -0.98 0.23 -6.57
N SER A 58 -0.63 0.38 -7.85
CA SER A 58 0.44 -0.39 -8.48
C SER A 58 1.81 -0.12 -7.85
N SER A 59 2.07 1.11 -7.40
CA SER A 59 3.30 1.47 -6.70
C SER A 59 3.43 0.75 -5.34
N ILE A 60 2.32 0.63 -4.61
CA ILE A 60 2.26 -0.08 -3.33
C ILE A 60 2.48 -1.57 -3.56
N ALA A 61 1.78 -2.16 -4.52
CA ALA A 61 1.93 -3.57 -4.87
C ALA A 61 3.36 -3.90 -5.32
N ALA A 62 3.97 -3.06 -6.16
CA ALA A 62 5.35 -3.23 -6.60
C ALA A 62 6.34 -3.15 -5.43
N LEU A 63 6.13 -2.25 -4.47
CA LEU A 63 6.96 -2.14 -3.27
C LEU A 63 6.84 -3.39 -2.39
N ILE A 64 5.65 -3.97 -2.23
CA ILE A 64 5.44 -5.22 -1.48
C ILE A 64 6.23 -6.35 -2.13
N VAL A 65 6.10 -6.53 -3.45
CA VAL A 65 6.84 -7.56 -4.20
C VAL A 65 8.35 -7.35 -4.11
N PHE A 66 8.81 -6.10 -4.21
CA PHE A 66 10.22 -5.75 -4.07
C PHE A 66 10.77 -6.13 -2.69
N ARG A 67 10.04 -5.80 -1.61
CA ARG A 67 10.41 -6.15 -0.23
C ARG A 67 10.42 -7.66 0.00
N MET A 68 9.46 -8.39 -0.57
CA MET A 68 9.44 -9.86 -0.49
C MET A 68 10.65 -10.49 -1.20
N LYS A 69 11.07 -9.92 -2.33
CA LYS A 69 12.22 -10.42 -3.09
C LYS A 69 13.56 -10.08 -2.44
N TYR A 70 13.67 -8.94 -1.77
CA TYR A 70 14.91 -8.44 -1.17
C TYR A 70 14.75 -8.15 0.32
N PRO A 71 14.59 -9.18 1.18
CA PRO A 71 14.26 -9.00 2.60
C PRO A 71 15.38 -8.36 3.44
N PHE A 72 16.63 -8.41 2.98
CA PHE A 72 17.79 -7.83 3.67
C PHE A 72 18.26 -6.50 3.07
N ASN A 73 17.59 -5.98 2.04
CA ASN A 73 17.96 -4.67 1.50
C ASN A 73 17.70 -3.60 2.56
N THR A 74 18.70 -2.76 2.79
CA THR A 74 18.79 -1.69 3.80
C THR A 74 17.87 -0.51 3.54
N LEU A 75 16.74 -0.75 2.88
CA LEU A 75 15.65 0.19 2.88
C LEU A 75 15.01 0.13 4.28
N SER A 76 15.64 0.82 5.25
CA SER A 76 15.14 1.06 6.62
C SER A 76 13.62 1.24 6.62
N HIS A 77 12.98 0.62 7.63
CA HIS A 77 11.54 0.48 7.79
C HIS A 77 10.76 1.80 7.57
N ASP A 78 11.38 2.93 7.90
CA ASP A 78 10.72 4.24 7.92
C ASP A 78 11.04 5.16 6.73
N ASP A 79 11.97 4.80 5.82
CA ASP A 79 12.61 5.83 4.96
C ASP A 79 12.57 5.58 3.43
N ASN A 80 11.72 4.69 2.91
CA ASN A 80 11.97 4.11 1.57
C ASN A 80 10.81 3.87 0.60
N ARG A 81 9.61 4.39 0.82
CA ARG A 81 8.59 4.40 -0.26
C ARG A 81 8.81 5.55 -1.24
N GLN A 82 9.10 6.74 -0.74
CA GLN A 82 9.35 7.91 -1.60
C GLN A 82 10.53 7.67 -2.54
N LYS A 83 11.65 7.15 -2.01
CA LYS A 83 12.85 6.82 -2.80
C LYS A 83 12.54 5.75 -3.85
N PHE A 84 11.85 4.68 -3.45
CA PHE A 84 11.39 3.66 -4.39
C PHE A 84 10.54 4.26 -5.53
N ASN A 85 9.56 5.11 -5.19
CA ASN A 85 8.70 5.78 -6.18
C ASN A 85 9.49 6.72 -7.12
N ILE A 86 10.50 7.41 -6.60
CA ILE A 86 11.40 8.25 -7.41
C ILE A 86 12.26 7.39 -8.34
N ASP A 87 12.81 6.28 -7.84
CA ASP A 87 13.68 5.41 -8.60
C ASP A 87 12.91 4.73 -9.74
N ILE A 88 11.72 4.18 -9.49
CA ILE A 88 10.87 3.63 -10.56
C ILE A 88 10.47 4.73 -11.56
N GLY A 89 10.13 5.93 -11.07
CA GLY A 89 9.78 7.05 -11.94
C GLY A 89 10.93 7.45 -12.86
N ARG A 90 12.16 7.49 -12.34
CA ARG A 90 13.38 7.72 -13.12
C ARG A 90 13.63 6.59 -14.12
N SER A 91 13.56 5.33 -13.71
CA SER A 91 13.77 4.19 -14.61
C SER A 91 12.79 4.15 -15.77
N LEU A 92 11.55 4.63 -15.57
CA LEU A 92 10.53 4.70 -16.62
C LEU A 92 10.70 5.95 -17.52
N ALA A 93 11.03 7.10 -16.93
CA ALA A 93 11.09 8.37 -17.67
C ALA A 93 12.43 8.61 -18.38
N LEU A 94 13.55 8.26 -17.75
CA LEU A 94 14.89 8.55 -18.30
C LEU A 94 15.14 7.97 -19.70
N PRO A 95 14.75 6.73 -20.02
CA PRO A 95 14.93 6.18 -21.37
C PRO A 95 14.22 7.01 -22.45
N GLN A 96 13.09 7.64 -22.12
CA GLN A 96 12.29 8.45 -23.05
C GLN A 96 12.83 9.88 -23.21
N ILE A 97 13.65 10.34 -22.25
CA ILE A 97 14.25 11.68 -22.27
C ILE A 97 15.62 11.65 -22.96
N ILE A 98 16.37 10.57 -22.80
CA ILE A 98 17.78 10.47 -23.24
C ILE A 98 17.91 9.90 -24.66
N CYS A 99 16.91 9.17 -25.17
CA CYS A 99 16.89 8.68 -26.55
C CYS A 99 15.92 9.51 -27.42
N PRO A 100 16.42 10.39 -28.32
CA PRO A 100 15.61 11.01 -29.36
C PRO A 100 15.32 10.07 -30.54
#